data_AF-N9EXE7-F1
#
_entry.id   AF-N9EXE7-F1
#
_cell.length_a   1.000
_cell.length_b   1.000
_cell.length_c   1.000
_cell.angle_alpha   90.00
_cell.angle_beta   90.00
_cell.angle_gamma   90.00
#
_symmetry.space_group_name_H-M   'P 1'
#
loop_
_entity.id
_entity.type
_entity.pdbx_description
1 polymer ?
#
loop_
_entity_poly.entity_id
_entity_poly.type
_entity_poly.pdbx_seq_one_letter_code
_entity_poly.pdbx_strand_id
1 'polypeptide(L)'
;MSAITPYDWAIIAFVIGVTFLCVFMLTVPLLLGGKSWGRAKQEQFESGVVSAGGARIRLSAKFYLVAIFFVVFDLEALYLYAWATSVREVGWFGFSAAAVFILVLLVGLIYELSTGALNWSPSDKRKIAGIKPKIGSPNMDLAEITRFNSIEELVTDPTGTIPAQSSGRVKDKTSTMSLNKE
;
A
#
# COMPACT_ATOMS: atom_id res chain seq x y z
N MET A 1 35.42 -10.54 39.98
CA MET A 1 35.10 -9.18 39.50
C MET A 1 35.59 -9.09 38.07
N SER A 2 34.73 -9.38 37.09
CA SER A 2 35.09 -9.31 35.67
C SER A 2 35.35 -7.85 35.30
N ALA A 3 36.58 -7.54 34.89
CA ALA A 3 36.92 -6.23 34.37
C ALA A 3 36.10 -5.99 33.09
N ILE A 4 35.39 -4.86 33.05
CA ILE A 4 34.73 -4.37 31.83
C ILE A 4 35.84 -4.17 30.80
N THR A 5 35.73 -4.89 29.70
CA THR A 5 36.72 -4.83 28.64
C THR A 5 36.49 -3.59 27.77
N PRO A 6 37.48 -3.16 26.96
CA PRO A 6 37.30 -2.02 26.06
C PRO A 6 36.16 -2.19 25.04
N TYR A 7 35.82 -3.42 24.64
CA TYR A 7 34.71 -3.68 23.73
C TYR A 7 33.34 -3.45 24.41
N ASP A 8 33.21 -3.83 25.69
CA ASP A 8 32.01 -3.57 26.47
C ASP A 8 31.74 -2.08 26.58
N TRP A 9 32.79 -1.28 26.81
CA TRP A 9 32.69 0.18 26.86
C TRP A 9 32.27 0.77 25.52
N ALA A 10 32.84 0.29 24.41
CA ALA A 10 32.48 0.75 23.07
C ALA A 10 31.01 0.47 22.74
N ILE A 11 30.49 -0.71 23.11
CA ILE A 11 29.09 -1.08 22.91
C ILE A 11 28.18 -0.18 23.76
N ILE A 12 28.51 0.02 25.04
CA ILE A 12 27.72 0.88 25.93
C ILE A 12 27.69 2.32 25.40
N ALA A 13 28.84 2.87 25.02
CA ALA A 13 28.94 4.22 24.46
C ALA A 13 28.13 4.36 23.18
N PHE A 14 28.17 3.36 22.29
CA PHE A 14 27.39 3.35 21.06
C PHE A 14 25.88 3.34 21.32
N VAL A 15 25.41 2.45 22.20
CA VAL A 15 23.97 2.34 22.53
C VAL A 15 23.46 3.63 23.18
N ILE A 16 24.22 4.20 24.11
CA ILE A 16 23.88 5.50 24.74
C ILE A 16 23.86 6.61 23.69
N GLY A 17 24.88 6.67 22.82
CA GLY A 17 24.98 7.68 21.77
C GLY A 17 23.80 7.64 20.80
N VAL A 18 23.43 6.46 20.30
CA VAL A 18 22.29 6.28 19.39
C VAL A 18 20.98 6.63 20.08
N THR A 19 20.77 6.14 21.31
CA THR A 19 19.54 6.43 22.07
C THR A 19 19.41 7.93 22.34
N PHE A 20 20.50 8.58 22.76
CA PHE A 20 20.53 10.02 22.98
C PHE A 20 20.21 10.80 21.70
N LEU A 21 20.81 10.41 20.57
CA LEU A 21 20.55 11.05 19.28
C LEU A 21 19.08 10.92 18.86
N CYS A 22 18.49 9.73 19.00
CA CYS A 22 17.08 9.51 18.71
C CYS A 22 16.16 10.37 19.60
N VAL A 23 16.42 10.39 20.90
CA VAL A 23 15.64 11.21 21.86
C VAL A 23 15.80 12.70 21.54
N PHE A 24 17.01 13.16 21.25
CA PHE A 24 17.29 14.53 20.88
C PHE A 24 16.54 14.94 19.61
N MET A 25 16.58 14.11 18.56
CA MET A 25 15.88 14.37 17.30
C MET A 25 14.36 14.36 17.43
N LEU A 26 13.78 13.59 18.36
CA LEU A 26 12.35 13.65 18.64
C LEU A 26 12.00 14.89 19.48
N THR A 27 12.82 15.22 20.47
CA THR A 27 12.52 16.23 21.49
C THR A 27 12.70 17.66 20.97
N VAL A 28 13.76 17.94 20.21
CA VAL A 28 14.03 19.30 19.69
C VAL A 28 12.89 19.83 18.81
N PRO A 29 12.36 19.08 17.82
CA PRO A 29 11.23 19.53 17.02
C PRO A 29 9.93 19.65 17.83
N LEU A 30 9.74 18.87 18.88
CA LEU A 30 8.60 19.00 19.79
C LEU A 30 8.64 20.29 20.62
N LEU A 31 9.84 20.75 20.99
CA LEU A 31 10.06 21.98 21.77
C LEU A 31 10.05 23.24 20.89
N LEU A 32 10.69 23.19 19.71
CA LEU A 32 10.82 24.33 18.80
C LEU A 32 9.65 24.45 17.81
N GLY A 33 8.89 23.37 17.60
CA GLY A 33 7.78 23.32 16.64
C GLY A 33 6.50 23.94 17.20
N GLY A 34 5.86 24.81 16.40
CA GLY A 34 4.55 25.37 16.73
C GLY A 34 3.46 24.29 16.74
N LYS A 35 2.92 23.99 17.92
CA LYS A 35 1.88 22.96 18.09
C LYS A 35 0.50 23.53 17.76
N SER A 36 0.07 23.42 16.49
CA SER A 36 -1.30 23.77 16.06
C SER A 36 -2.24 22.58 16.20
N TRP A 37 -3.33 22.77 16.95
CA TRP A 37 -4.38 21.78 17.16
C TRP A 37 -5.60 22.18 16.32
N GLY A 38 -6.00 21.32 15.38
CA GLY A 38 -7.19 21.52 14.57
C GLY A 38 -7.85 20.17 14.31
N ARG A 39 -9.17 20.11 14.42
CA ARG A 39 -9.95 18.86 14.30
C ARG A 39 -9.68 18.16 12.96
N ALA A 40 -9.70 18.92 11.86
CA ALA A 40 -9.40 18.43 10.52
C ALA A 40 -7.93 17.99 10.32
N LYS A 41 -6.99 18.41 11.19
CA LYS A 41 -5.58 17.99 11.12
C LYS A 41 -5.36 16.59 11.71
N GLN A 42 -6.29 16.15 12.57
CA GLN A 42 -6.25 14.85 13.26
C GLN A 42 -7.14 13.80 12.56
N GLU A 43 -7.82 14.18 11.48
CA GLU A 43 -8.63 13.27 10.67
C GLU A 43 -7.76 12.64 9.58
N GLN A 44 -8.00 11.36 9.27
CA GLN A 44 -7.35 10.66 8.15
C GLN A 44 -7.64 11.39 6.84
N PHE A 45 -6.59 11.65 6.06
CA PHE A 45 -6.72 12.29 4.76
C PHE A 45 -7.33 11.33 3.73
N GLU A 46 -8.54 11.64 3.28
CA GLU A 46 -9.22 10.91 2.21
C GLU A 46 -9.87 11.91 1.23
N SER A 47 -9.07 12.86 0.72
CA SER A 47 -9.47 13.87 -0.27
C SER A 47 -10.76 14.65 0.08
N GLY A 48 -10.99 14.91 1.37
CA GLY A 48 -12.18 15.64 1.86
C GLY A 48 -13.40 14.76 2.16
N VAL A 49 -13.27 13.44 2.05
CA VAL A 49 -14.31 12.48 2.49
C VAL A 49 -14.01 12.04 3.91
N VAL A 50 -15.03 11.95 4.76
CA VAL A 50 -14.88 11.33 6.08
C VAL A 50 -14.56 9.86 5.90
N SER A 51 -13.46 9.40 6.50
CA SER A 51 -13.03 8.01 6.32
C SER A 51 -14.10 7.06 6.85
N ALA A 52 -14.81 6.42 5.93
CA ALA A 52 -15.93 5.54 6.18
C ALA A 52 -15.52 4.12 5.82
N GLY A 53 -14.71 3.51 6.68
CA GLY A 53 -14.25 2.15 6.49
C GLY A 53 -13.54 1.61 7.72
N GLY A 54 -13.88 0.40 8.14
CA GLY A 54 -13.12 -0.29 9.17
C GLY A 54 -11.73 -0.65 8.65
N ALA A 55 -10.70 -0.55 9.50
CA ALA A 55 -9.31 -0.93 9.20
C ALA A 55 -9.10 -2.44 8.90
N ARG A 56 -10.18 -3.23 8.79
CA ARG A 56 -10.14 -4.67 8.49
C ARG A 56 -10.30 -4.90 6.99
N ILE A 57 -9.29 -4.46 6.25
CA ILE A 57 -9.13 -4.81 4.84
C ILE A 57 -8.58 -6.23 4.78
N ARG A 58 -9.19 -7.12 3.99
CA ARG A 58 -8.65 -8.46 3.74
C ARG A 58 -7.44 -8.32 2.81
N LEU A 59 -6.26 -8.18 3.42
CA LEU A 59 -5.00 -8.23 2.68
C LEU A 59 -4.85 -9.64 2.06
N SER A 60 -4.25 -9.69 0.87
CA SER A 60 -4.02 -10.93 0.15
C SER A 60 -3.18 -11.90 0.99
N ALA A 61 -3.58 -13.18 1.06
CA ALA A 61 -2.84 -14.24 1.76
C ALA A 61 -1.39 -14.41 1.27
N LYS A 62 -1.06 -13.87 0.10
CA LYS A 62 0.28 -13.87 -0.47
C LYS A 62 1.34 -13.23 0.44
N PHE A 63 0.99 -12.17 1.18
CA PHE A 63 1.93 -11.53 2.11
C PHE A 63 2.31 -12.44 3.28
N TYR A 64 1.36 -13.29 3.71
CA TYR A 64 1.59 -14.25 4.78
C TYR A 64 2.51 -15.40 4.34
N LEU A 65 2.34 -15.89 3.11
CA LEU A 65 3.21 -16.94 2.54
C LEU A 65 4.68 -16.47 2.49
N VAL A 66 4.93 -15.25 2.01
CA VAL A 66 6.28 -14.65 1.99
C VAL A 66 6.86 -14.51 3.40
N ALA A 67 6.04 -14.11 4.38
CA ALA A 67 6.48 -13.95 5.77
C ALA A 67 6.89 -15.28 6.42
N ILE A 68 6.10 -16.35 6.27
CA ILE A 68 6.48 -17.67 6.80
C ILE A 68 7.73 -18.18 6.11
N PHE A 69 7.82 -18.04 4.78
CA PHE A 69 9.00 -18.49 4.04
C PHE A 69 10.26 -17.74 4.49
N PHE A 70 10.16 -16.44 4.74
CA PHE A 70 11.27 -15.65 5.29
C PHE A 70 11.73 -16.21 6.64
N VAL A 71 10.80 -16.51 7.56
CA VAL A 71 11.15 -17.09 8.87
C VAL A 71 11.84 -18.45 8.73
N VAL A 72 11.36 -19.31 7.86
CA VAL A 72 11.98 -20.63 7.62
C VAL A 72 13.37 -20.45 7.04
N PHE A 73 13.54 -19.63 5.99
CA PHE A 73 14.83 -19.40 5.35
C PHE A 73 15.85 -18.75 6.31
N ASP A 74 15.41 -17.84 7.18
CA ASP A 74 16.25 -17.20 8.20
C ASP A 74 16.75 -18.20 9.26
N LEU A 75 15.87 -19.09 9.73
CA LEU A 75 16.26 -20.19 10.63
C LEU A 75 17.29 -21.13 10.01
N GLU A 76 17.21 -21.33 8.70
CA GLU A 76 18.13 -22.22 8.01
C GLU A 76 19.49 -21.56 7.77
N ALA A 77 19.51 -20.25 7.50
CA ALA A 77 20.73 -19.47 7.51
C ALA A 77 21.41 -19.49 8.88
N LEU A 78 20.64 -19.41 9.97
CA LEU A 78 21.16 -19.54 11.34
C LEU A 78 21.80 -20.92 11.57
N TYR A 79 21.16 -22.00 11.12
CA TYR A 79 21.72 -23.35 11.24
C TYR A 79 23.01 -23.51 10.42
N LEU A 80 23.03 -23.00 9.18
CA LEU A 80 24.23 -23.00 8.34
C LEU A 80 25.35 -22.17 8.95
N TYR A 81 25.04 -21.05 9.62
CA TYR A 81 26.03 -20.26 10.34
C TYR A 81 26.64 -21.04 11.50
N ALA A 82 25.80 -21.69 12.32
CA ALA A 82 26.28 -22.53 13.42
C ALA A 82 27.18 -23.68 12.90
N TRP A 83 26.78 -24.34 11.82
CA TRP A 83 27.61 -25.35 11.15
C TRP A 83 28.91 -24.75 10.58
N ALA A 84 28.87 -23.56 9.98
CA ALA A 84 30.04 -22.92 9.40
C ALA A 84 31.14 -22.63 10.43
N THR A 85 30.78 -22.37 11.69
CA THR A 85 31.78 -22.16 12.76
C THR A 85 32.54 -23.45 13.14
N SER A 86 31.95 -24.62 12.91
CA SER A 86 32.50 -25.94 13.29
C SER A 86 32.83 -26.84 12.11
N VAL A 87 32.86 -26.30 10.87
CA VAL A 87 33.02 -27.08 9.62
C VAL A 87 34.23 -28.03 9.62
N ARG A 88 35.33 -27.64 10.29
CA ARG A 88 36.57 -28.43 10.39
C ARG A 88 36.41 -29.67 11.27
N GLU A 89 35.51 -29.64 12.24
CA GLU A 89 35.31 -30.73 13.21
C GLU A 89 34.32 -31.77 12.66
N VAL A 90 33.28 -31.34 11.95
CA VAL A 90 32.21 -32.22 11.45
C VAL A 90 32.60 -32.90 10.11
N GLY A 91 33.56 -32.34 9.37
CA GLY A 91 34.11 -32.93 8.16
C GLY A 91 33.05 -33.21 7.07
N TRP A 92 33.27 -34.28 6.29
CA TRP A 92 32.41 -34.65 5.15
C TRP A 92 30.97 -34.98 5.54
N PHE A 93 30.77 -35.55 6.72
CA PHE A 93 29.43 -35.86 7.21
C PHE A 93 28.61 -34.58 7.42
N GLY A 94 29.17 -33.59 8.09
CA GLY A 94 28.53 -32.28 8.30
C GLY A 94 28.27 -31.54 6.98
N PHE A 95 29.22 -31.62 6.05
CA PHE A 95 29.03 -31.06 4.71
C PHE A 95 27.85 -31.69 3.97
N SER A 96 27.73 -33.02 3.98
CA SER A 96 26.60 -33.70 3.34
C SER A 96 25.26 -33.34 3.98
N ALA A 97 25.21 -33.21 5.31
CA ALA A 97 24.02 -32.78 6.02
C ALA A 97 23.61 -31.33 5.65
N ALA A 98 24.57 -30.40 5.62
CA ALA A 98 24.33 -29.02 5.21
C ALA A 98 23.90 -28.91 3.74
N ALA A 99 24.47 -29.73 2.85
CA ALA A 99 24.11 -29.77 1.44
C ALA A 99 22.67 -30.28 1.23
N VAL A 100 22.27 -31.34 1.94
CA VAL A 100 20.88 -31.85 1.89
C VAL A 100 19.91 -30.81 2.44
N PHE A 101 20.27 -30.13 3.52
CA PHE A 101 19.46 -29.08 4.13
C PHE A 101 19.16 -27.93 3.15
N ILE A 102 20.21 -27.41 2.48
CA ILE A 102 20.08 -26.40 1.43
C ILE A 102 19.21 -26.91 0.26
N LEU A 103 19.38 -28.17 -0.15
CA LEU A 103 18.65 -28.74 -1.28
C LEU A 103 17.15 -28.82 -1.00
N VAL A 104 16.74 -29.21 0.21
CA VAL A 104 15.32 -29.27 0.61
C VAL A 104 14.67 -27.90 0.50
N LEU A 105 15.33 -26.83 0.98
CA LEU A 105 14.82 -25.48 0.82
C LEU A 105 14.81 -24.98 -0.63
N LEU A 106 15.83 -25.33 -1.41
CA LEU A 106 15.88 -24.98 -2.83
C LEU A 106 14.65 -25.54 -3.57
N VAL A 107 14.27 -26.78 -3.27
CA VAL A 107 13.06 -27.40 -3.81
C VAL A 107 11.81 -26.65 -3.35
N GLY A 108 11.71 -26.30 -2.06
CA GLY A 108 10.61 -25.50 -1.53
C GLY A 108 10.49 -24.12 -2.21
N LEU A 109 11.61 -23.45 -2.43
CA LEU A 109 11.68 -22.16 -3.11
C LEU A 109 11.23 -22.27 -4.58
N ILE A 110 11.73 -23.27 -5.31
CA ILE A 110 11.33 -23.52 -6.70
C ILE A 110 9.83 -23.80 -6.78
N TYR A 111 9.30 -24.61 -5.86
CA TYR A 111 7.87 -24.91 -5.79
C TYR A 111 7.02 -23.65 -5.59
N GLU A 112 7.39 -22.79 -4.65
CA GLU A 112 6.65 -21.55 -4.37
C GLU A 112 6.72 -20.55 -5.55
N LEU A 113 7.89 -20.43 -6.19
CA LEU A 113 8.06 -19.64 -7.40
C LEU A 113 7.18 -20.16 -8.55
N SER A 114 7.10 -21.48 -8.73
CA SER A 114 6.28 -22.10 -9.77
C SER A 114 4.77 -21.96 -9.52
N THR A 115 4.35 -21.93 -8.25
CA THR A 115 2.95 -21.78 -7.84
C THR A 115 2.42 -20.37 -8.12
N GLY A 116 3.29 -19.42 -8.46
CA GLY A 116 2.88 -18.06 -8.81
C GLY A 116 2.28 -17.30 -7.64
N ALA A 117 2.62 -17.69 -6.40
CA ALA A 117 2.22 -16.96 -5.20
C ALA A 117 2.69 -15.51 -5.22
N LEU A 118 3.73 -15.20 -6.02
CA LEU A 118 4.25 -13.87 -6.25
C LEU A 118 3.57 -13.11 -7.41
N ASN A 119 2.55 -13.65 -8.08
CA ASN A 119 1.82 -12.89 -9.10
C ASN A 119 0.88 -11.87 -8.44
N TRP A 120 1.31 -10.62 -8.45
CA TRP A 120 0.62 -9.44 -7.91
C TRP A 120 -0.34 -8.79 -8.90
N SER A 121 -0.49 -9.33 -10.12
CA SER A 121 -1.49 -8.84 -11.06
C SER A 121 -2.89 -9.09 -10.49
N PRO A 122 -3.73 -8.05 -10.30
CA PRO A 122 -5.15 -8.23 -10.09
C PRO A 122 -5.68 -8.91 -11.35
N SER A 123 -5.83 -10.24 -11.30
CA SER A 123 -6.56 -10.95 -12.35
C SER A 123 -7.99 -10.44 -12.28
N ASP A 124 -8.32 -9.50 -13.15
CA ASP A 124 -9.68 -9.00 -13.30
C ASP A 124 -10.53 -10.20 -13.73
N LYS A 125 -11.18 -10.84 -12.74
CA LYS A 125 -12.02 -12.00 -12.96
C LYS A 125 -13.14 -11.68 -13.98
N ARG A 126 -13.48 -10.39 -14.19
CA ARG A 126 -14.41 -9.95 -15.23
C ARG A 126 -13.88 -10.15 -16.65
N LYS A 127 -12.58 -9.93 -16.89
CA LYS A 127 -11.97 -10.21 -18.21
C LYS A 127 -11.95 -11.70 -18.52
N ILE A 128 -11.66 -12.53 -17.52
CA ILE A 128 -11.65 -14.00 -17.64
C ILE A 128 -13.07 -14.54 -17.91
N ALA A 129 -14.08 -13.93 -17.31
CA ALA A 129 -15.49 -14.29 -17.52
C ALA A 129 -16.09 -13.74 -18.83
N GLY A 130 -15.33 -12.98 -19.64
CA GLY A 130 -15.83 -12.37 -20.87
C GLY A 130 -16.97 -11.36 -20.67
N ILE A 131 -17.19 -10.90 -19.44
CA ILE A 131 -18.30 -10.01 -19.10
C ILE A 131 -17.91 -8.60 -19.58
N LYS A 132 -18.48 -8.18 -20.71
CA LYS A 132 -18.40 -6.78 -21.12
C LYS A 132 -19.12 -5.95 -20.05
N PRO A 133 -18.45 -4.98 -19.40
CA PRO A 133 -19.11 -4.12 -18.44
C PRO A 133 -20.20 -3.34 -19.18
N LYS A 134 -21.47 -3.60 -18.86
CA LYS A 134 -22.59 -2.78 -19.33
C LYS A 134 -22.58 -1.48 -18.52
N ILE A 135 -21.70 -0.56 -18.89
CA ILE A 135 -21.68 0.80 -18.40
C ILE A 135 -22.39 1.62 -19.48
N GLY A 136 -23.71 1.73 -19.35
CA GLY A 136 -24.57 2.43 -20.30
C GLY A 136 -25.98 1.85 -20.37
N SER A 137 -26.93 2.70 -20.75
CA SER A 137 -28.31 2.31 -21.11
C SER A 137 -28.28 1.23 -22.22
N PRO A 138 -29.26 0.31 -22.32
CA PRO A 138 -29.24 -0.82 -23.27
C PRO A 138 -28.97 -0.48 -24.75
N ASN A 139 -29.07 0.78 -25.17
CA ASN A 139 -28.80 1.28 -26.52
C ASN A 139 -27.56 2.22 -26.63
N MET A 140 -26.74 2.33 -25.59
CA MET A 140 -25.63 3.28 -25.57
C MET A 140 -24.33 2.62 -26.02
N ASP A 141 -23.87 2.96 -27.23
CA ASP A 141 -22.59 2.49 -27.77
C ASP A 141 -21.45 3.43 -27.35
N LEU A 142 -20.46 2.89 -26.64
CA LEU A 142 -19.30 3.63 -26.17
C LEU A 142 -18.44 4.18 -27.33
N ALA A 143 -18.50 3.52 -28.49
CA ALA A 143 -17.80 3.97 -29.70
C ALA A 143 -18.35 5.29 -30.25
N GLU A 144 -19.62 5.61 -29.97
CA GLU A 144 -20.27 6.86 -30.35
C GLU A 144 -19.83 8.03 -29.46
N ILE A 145 -19.71 7.79 -28.15
CA ILE A 145 -19.25 8.82 -27.19
C ILE A 145 -17.78 9.18 -27.43
N THR A 146 -16.92 8.24 -27.83
CA THR A 146 -15.50 8.53 -28.10
C THR A 146 -15.23 9.05 -29.51
N ARG A 147 -16.26 9.09 -30.38
CA ARG A 147 -16.15 9.63 -31.73
C ARG A 147 -16.29 11.15 -31.68
N PHE A 148 -15.24 11.81 -31.19
CA PHE A 148 -15.14 13.27 -31.29
C PHE A 148 -14.48 13.61 -32.62
N ASN A 149 -15.24 14.24 -33.53
CA ASN A 149 -14.73 14.61 -34.85
C ASN A 149 -14.01 15.98 -34.82
N SER A 150 -14.21 16.78 -33.78
CA SER A 150 -13.56 18.09 -33.59
C SER A 150 -13.53 18.52 -32.11
N ILE A 151 -12.57 19.39 -31.76
CA ILE A 151 -12.35 19.90 -30.38
C ILE A 151 -13.51 20.80 -29.90
N GLU A 152 -14.29 21.36 -30.82
CA GLU A 152 -15.45 22.21 -30.50
C GLU A 152 -16.59 21.43 -29.81
N GLU A 153 -16.68 20.11 -30.04
CA GLU A 153 -17.71 19.24 -29.45
C GLU A 153 -17.49 18.97 -27.95
N LEU A 154 -16.26 19.18 -27.44
CA LEU A 154 -15.91 19.06 -26.02
C LEU A 154 -16.30 20.30 -25.19
N VAL A 155 -16.76 21.38 -25.84
CA VAL A 155 -17.07 22.67 -25.19
C VAL A 155 -18.58 22.89 -25.01
N THR A 156 -19.45 22.14 -25.69
CA THR A 156 -20.90 22.22 -25.52
C THR A 156 -21.54 20.85 -25.34
N ASP A 157 -22.00 20.57 -24.12
CA ASP A 157 -22.91 19.47 -23.80
C ASP A 157 -24.19 19.56 -24.66
N PRO A 158 -24.81 18.45 -25.13
CA PRO A 158 -26.09 18.43 -25.87
C PRO A 158 -27.25 19.18 -25.19
N THR A 159 -27.12 19.50 -23.91
CA THR A 159 -28.07 20.31 -23.13
C THR A 159 -27.82 21.83 -23.21
N GLY A 160 -26.79 22.28 -23.92
CA GLY A 160 -26.49 23.70 -24.17
C GLY A 160 -25.99 24.48 -22.95
N THR A 161 -25.58 23.82 -21.87
CA THR A 161 -25.13 24.48 -20.63
C THR A 161 -23.87 23.85 -20.05
N ILE A 162 -22.95 24.69 -19.59
CA ILE A 162 -21.74 24.27 -18.87
C ILE A 162 -22.17 23.77 -17.48
N PRO A 163 -21.91 22.50 -17.10
CA PRO A 163 -22.38 21.93 -15.83
C PRO A 163 -21.87 22.69 -14.60
N ALA A 164 -20.72 23.37 -14.70
CA ALA A 164 -20.14 24.18 -13.63
C ALA A 164 -20.89 25.50 -13.34
N GLN A 165 -21.68 26.04 -14.29
CA GLN A 165 -22.41 27.31 -14.07
C GLN A 165 -23.85 27.12 -13.55
N SER A 166 -24.37 25.89 -13.58
CA SER A 166 -25.75 25.58 -13.16
C SER A 166 -25.94 25.60 -11.63
N SER A 167 -24.88 25.36 -10.85
CA SER A 167 -24.96 25.23 -9.39
C SER A 167 -25.22 26.56 -8.64
N GLY A 168 -25.24 27.71 -9.32
CA GLY A 168 -25.34 29.03 -8.68
C GLY A 168 -26.67 29.78 -8.85
N ARG A 169 -27.64 29.27 -9.62
CA ARG A 169 -28.85 30.04 -9.96
C ARG A 169 -29.96 29.82 -8.93
N VAL A 170 -29.94 30.61 -7.85
CA VAL A 170 -31.07 30.78 -6.92
C VAL A 170 -32.27 31.29 -7.73
N LYS A 171 -33.38 30.55 -7.70
CA LYS A 171 -34.65 30.97 -8.32
C LYS A 171 -35.29 32.06 -7.48
N ASP A 172 -35.22 33.31 -7.94
CA ASP A 172 -36.10 34.37 -7.45
C ASP A 172 -37.54 34.11 -7.90
N LYS A 173 -38.45 34.05 -6.92
CA LYS A 173 -39.86 33.79 -7.11
C LYS A 173 -40.59 35.12 -7.28
N THR A 174 -40.54 35.70 -8.48
CA THR A 174 -41.35 36.89 -8.81
C THR A 174 -42.75 36.45 -9.23
N SER A 175 -43.69 36.70 -8.33
CA SER A 175 -45.14 36.60 -8.54
C SER A 175 -45.59 37.42 -9.75
N THR A 176 -46.13 36.76 -10.77
CA THR A 176 -46.93 37.37 -11.83
C THR A 176 -48.28 36.68 -11.85
N MET A 177 -49.24 37.26 -11.11
CA MET A 177 -50.65 36.99 -11.27
C MET A 177 -51.17 38.03 -12.29
N SER A 178 -51.22 37.62 -13.55
CA SER A 178 -52.05 38.19 -14.61
C SER A 178 -53.52 37.91 -14.27
N LEU A 179 -54.59 38.63 -14.60
CA LEU A 179 -55.05 39.57 -15.64
C LEU A 179 -56.36 40.18 -15.03
N ASN A 180 -56.88 41.37 -15.33
CA ASN A 180 -57.48 41.82 -16.59
C ASN A 180 -57.99 43.26 -16.41
N LYS A 181 -58.10 44.00 -17.51
CA LYS A 181 -58.74 45.33 -17.62
C LYS A 181 -60.13 45.14 -18.25
N GLU A 182 -61.04 46.04 -17.87
CA GLU A 182 -62.46 46.23 -18.28
C GLU A 182 -63.52 45.50 -17.44
#